data_AF-A0A5J5WBT1-F1
#
_entry.id   AF-A0A5J5WBT1-F1
#
_cell.length_a   1.000
_cell.length_b   1.000
_cell.length_c   1.000
_cell.angle_alpha   90.00
_cell.angle_beta   90.00
_cell.angle_gamma   90.00
#
_symmetry.space_group_name_H-M   'P 1'
#
loop_
_entity.id
_entity.type
_entity.pdbx_description
1 polymer ?
#
loop_
_entity_poly.entity_id
_entity_poly.type
_entity_poly.pdbx_seq_one_letter_code
_entity_poly.pdbx_strand_id
1 'polypeptide(L)'
;MTTIVQALQGETHHLRKNELTKIQHKATRHILLEGVLYKKSYFQPLLKCLASSKVEYVMRETHEGICRYHLGGRLLAQKVIRQEYYWPPV
;
A
#
# COMPACT_ATOMS: atom_id res chain seq x y z
N MET A 1 -1.46 -2.92 7.88
CA MET A 1 -0.38 -3.49 7.05
C MET A 1 0.08 -4.88 7.50
N THR A 2 -0.10 -5.24 8.76
CA THR A 2 0.30 -6.52 9.35
C THR A 2 -0.47 -7.74 8.81
N THR A 3 -1.77 -7.61 8.51
CA THR A 3 -2.62 -8.74 8.11
C THR A 3 -2.30 -9.34 6.74
N ILE A 4 -1.86 -8.53 5.78
CA ILE A 4 -1.46 -9.01 4.44
C ILE A 4 -0.08 -9.69 4.51
N VAL A 5 0.84 -9.15 5.31
CA VAL A 5 2.17 -9.73 5.51
C VAL A 5 2.07 -11.10 6.19
N GLN A 6 1.28 -11.20 7.25
CA GLN A 6 0.98 -12.47 7.93
C GLN A 6 0.38 -13.50 6.96
N ALA A 7 -0.52 -13.08 6.07
CA ALA A 7 -1.11 -13.97 5.07
C ALA A 7 -0.11 -14.46 4.03
N LEU A 8 0.84 -13.61 3.60
CA LEU A 8 1.91 -13.99 2.69
C LEU A 8 2.95 -14.91 3.36
N GLN A 9 3.11 -14.82 4.68
CA GLN A 9 3.99 -15.68 5.49
C GLN A 9 3.29 -16.96 5.98
N GLY A 10 1.98 -17.11 5.73
CA GLY A 10 1.20 -18.28 6.19
C GLY A 10 0.72 -18.20 7.64
N GLU A 11 1.00 -17.12 8.36
CA GLU A 11 0.72 -16.92 9.79
C GLU A 11 -0.72 -16.43 10.07
N THR A 12 -1.72 -17.13 9.54
CA THR A 12 -3.14 -16.71 9.63
C THR A 12 -4.04 -17.68 10.41
N HIS A 13 -3.44 -18.59 11.18
CA HIS A 13 -4.10 -19.68 11.90
C HIS A 13 -5.19 -19.24 12.90
N HIS A 14 -5.16 -18.00 13.38
CA HIS A 14 -6.10 -17.46 14.37
C HIS A 14 -7.37 -16.84 13.74
N LEU A 15 -7.43 -16.73 12.41
CA LEU A 15 -8.53 -16.06 11.72
C LEU A 15 -9.67 -17.04 11.40
N ARG A 16 -10.91 -16.53 11.36
CA ARG A 16 -12.05 -17.30 10.87
C ARG A 16 -11.92 -17.54 9.37
N LYS A 17 -12.46 -18.66 8.87
CA LYS A 17 -12.42 -19.04 7.44
C LYS A 17 -12.80 -17.90 6.48
N ASN A 18 -13.87 -17.16 6.77
CA ASN A 18 -14.31 -16.04 5.93
C ASN A 18 -13.33 -14.85 5.93
N GLU A 19 -12.68 -14.58 7.06
CA GLU A 19 -11.66 -13.53 7.18
C GLU A 19 -10.37 -13.93 6.46
N LEU A 20 -9.96 -15.21 6.60
CA LEU A 20 -8.86 -15.79 5.82
C LEU A 20 -9.10 -15.62 4.32
N THR A 21 -10.27 -15.98 3.79
CA THR A 21 -10.56 -15.86 2.36
C THR A 21 -10.47 -14.40 1.88
N LYS A 22 -11.01 -13.44 2.65
CA LYS A 22 -10.91 -12.01 2.32
C LYS A 22 -9.46 -11.53 2.30
N ILE A 23 -8.67 -11.94 3.28
CA ILE A 23 -7.27 -11.52 3.41
C ILE A 23 -6.41 -12.18 2.32
N GLN A 24 -6.60 -13.46 2.05
CA GLN A 24 -5.92 -14.16 0.95
C GLN A 24 -6.24 -13.52 -0.40
N HIS A 25 -7.50 -13.19 -0.66
CA HIS A 25 -7.89 -12.48 -1.87
C HIS A 25 -7.17 -11.13 -1.99
N LYS A 26 -7.06 -10.35 -0.91
CA LYS A 26 -6.27 -9.11 -0.88
C LYS A 26 -4.77 -9.37 -1.09
N ALA A 27 -4.23 -10.44 -0.52
CA ALA A 27 -2.82 -10.80 -0.61
C ALA A 27 -2.38 -11.16 -2.03
N THR A 28 -3.26 -11.72 -2.89
CA THR A 28 -2.95 -12.02 -4.30
C THR A 28 -2.38 -10.83 -5.08
N ARG A 29 -2.82 -9.61 -4.72
CA ARG A 29 -2.41 -8.35 -5.34
C ARG A 29 -1.12 -7.77 -4.75
N HIS A 30 -0.47 -8.48 -3.84
CA HIS A 30 0.74 -8.04 -3.16
C HIS A 30 1.86 -9.07 -3.30
N ILE A 31 3.09 -8.64 -3.03
CA ILE A 31 4.27 -9.48 -2.94
C ILE A 31 5.17 -8.93 -1.83
N LEU A 32 5.85 -9.81 -1.09
CA LEU A 32 6.87 -9.45 -0.13
C LEU A 32 8.23 -9.75 -0.76
N LEU A 33 9.03 -8.71 -1.01
CA LEU A 33 10.37 -8.84 -1.57
C LEU A 33 11.35 -8.20 -0.58
N GLU A 34 12.31 -8.98 -0.09
CA GLU A 34 13.34 -8.52 0.86
C GLU A 34 12.76 -7.80 2.10
N GLY A 35 11.63 -8.28 2.62
CA GLY A 35 10.94 -7.68 3.77
C GLY A 35 10.15 -6.40 3.45
N VAL A 36 10.11 -5.98 2.20
CA VAL A 36 9.32 -4.84 1.73
C VAL A 36 8.06 -5.35 1.03
N LEU A 37 6.90 -4.85 1.46
CA LEU A 37 5.63 -5.16 0.83
C LEU A 37 5.45 -4.29 -0.43
N TYR A 38 5.12 -4.92 -1.55
CA TYR A 38 4.78 -4.26 -2.80
C TYR A 38 3.37 -4.63 -3.24
N LYS A 39 2.68 -3.69 -3.88
CA LYS A 39 1.42 -3.94 -4.58
C LYS A 39 1.70 -4.13 -6.07
N LYS A 40 1.13 -5.19 -6.63
CA LYS A 40 1.14 -5.45 -8.07
C LYS A 40 0.28 -4.40 -8.78
N SER A 41 0.92 -3.55 -9.58
CA SER A 41 0.22 -2.64 -10.50
C SER A 41 -0.21 -3.40 -11.75
N TYR A 42 -1.31 -2.97 -12.37
CA TYR A 42 -1.77 -3.51 -13.65
C TYR A 42 -0.78 -3.21 -14.79
N PHE A 43 -0.04 -2.10 -14.70
CA PHE A 43 0.83 -1.57 -15.76
C PHE A 43 2.34 -1.78 -15.51
N GLN A 44 2.71 -2.77 -14.68
CA GLN A 44 4.08 -3.27 -14.48
C GLN A 44 5.09 -2.62 -13.51
N PRO A 45 5.00 -1.39 -12.96
CA PRO A 45 5.84 -1.04 -11.80
C PRO A 45 5.23 -1.60 -10.51
N LEU A 46 6.02 -2.31 -9.71
CA LEU A 46 5.65 -2.72 -8.36
C LEU A 46 5.58 -1.47 -7.49
N LEU A 47 4.42 -1.20 -6.88
CA LEU A 47 4.28 -0.03 -6.02
C LEU A 47 4.66 -0.41 -4.59
N LYS A 48 5.69 0.22 -4.04
CA LYS A 48 6.15 0.01 -2.67
C LYS A 48 5.10 0.48 -1.68
N CYS A 49 4.65 -0.44 -0.82
CA CYS A 49 3.72 -0.12 0.25
C CYS A 49 4.44 0.67 1.35
N LEU A 50 3.96 1.88 1.62
CA LEU A 50 4.50 2.72 2.69
C LEU A 50 3.94 2.28 4.05
N ALA A 51 4.83 1.92 4.99
CA ALA A 51 4.43 1.69 6.38
C ALA A 51 3.61 2.86 6.92
N SER A 52 2.59 2.59 7.75
CA SER A 52 1.69 3.61 8.28
C SER A 52 2.42 4.80 8.92
N SER A 53 3.57 4.58 9.57
CA SER A 53 4.43 5.63 10.13
C SER A 53 5.06 6.57 9.11
N LYS A 54 5.24 6.11 7.86
CA LYS A 54 5.79 6.90 6.74
C LYS A 54 4.70 7.52 5.87
N VAL A 55 3.46 7.01 5.94
CA VAL A 55 2.33 7.53 5.16
C VAL A 55 2.06 8.98 5.51
N GLU A 56 1.99 9.33 6.79
CA GLU A 56 1.70 10.70 7.22
C GLU A 56 2.75 11.70 6.75
N TYR A 57 4.04 11.34 6.88
CA TYR A 57 5.14 12.17 6.39
C TYR A 57 5.09 12.37 4.87
N VAL A 58 4.95 11.29 4.10
CA VAL A 58 4.89 11.38 2.63
C VAL A 58 3.64 12.13 2.17
N MET A 59 2.50 11.92 2.83
CA MET A 59 1.27 12.66 2.55
C MET A 59 1.43 14.14 2.86
N ARG A 60 2.02 14.51 4.00
CA ARG A 60 2.27 15.91 4.36
C ARG A 60 3.21 16.60 3.37
N GLU A 61 4.38 16.01 3.10
CA GLU A 61 5.35 16.59 2.16
C GLU A 61 4.77 16.72 0.75
N THR A 62 4.02 15.70 0.29
CA THR A 62 3.41 15.73 -1.03
C THR A 62 2.25 16.73 -1.07
N HIS A 63 1.44 16.81 -0.01
CA HIS A 63 0.37 17.77 0.13
C HIS A 63 0.91 19.19 0.19
N GLU A 64 1.90 19.51 1.02
CA GLU A 64 2.49 20.85 1.13
C GLU A 64 3.21 21.28 -0.16
N GLY A 65 3.94 20.37 -0.82
CA GLY A 65 4.55 20.62 -2.12
C GLY A 65 3.52 20.84 -3.24
N ILE A 66 2.34 20.21 -3.16
CA ILE A 66 1.24 20.36 -4.12
C ILE A 66 0.30 21.53 -3.76
N CYS A 67 0.11 21.85 -2.48
CA CYS A 67 -0.73 22.93 -1.99
C CYS A 67 -0.16 24.31 -2.33
N ARG A 68 1.16 24.41 -2.58
CA ARG A 68 1.71 25.59 -3.28
C ARG A 68 1.12 25.78 -4.69
N TYR A 69 0.50 24.75 -5.28
CA TYR A 69 -0.17 24.74 -6.59
C TYR A 69 -1.68 24.42 -6.51
N HIS A 70 -2.26 24.26 -5.32
CA HIS A 70 -3.69 23.89 -5.09
C HIS A 70 -4.22 22.69 -5.91
N LEU A 71 -3.39 21.70 -6.25
CA LEU A 71 -3.86 20.58 -7.08
C LEU A 71 -4.65 19.55 -6.22
N GLY A 72 -5.82 19.13 -6.69
CA GLY A 72 -6.71 18.22 -5.95
C GLY A 72 -6.18 16.80 -5.73
N GLY A 73 -6.84 16.03 -4.86
CA GLY A 73 -6.39 14.70 -4.39
C GLY A 73 -6.13 13.64 -5.46
N ARG A 74 -6.69 13.78 -6.67
CA ARG A 74 -6.39 12.89 -7.81
C ARG A 74 -4.96 13.05 -8.32
N LEU A 75 -4.46 14.29 -8.37
CA LEU A 75 -3.09 14.58 -8.79
C LEU A 75 -2.08 14.15 -7.72
N LEU A 76 -2.47 14.24 -6.44
CA LEU A 76 -1.72 13.67 -5.33
C LEU A 76 -1.51 12.15 -5.49
N ALA A 77 -2.58 11.40 -5.73
CA ALA A 77 -2.50 9.96 -5.95
C ALA A 77 -1.63 9.60 -7.17
N GLN A 78 -1.73 10.36 -8.27
CA GLN A 78 -0.89 10.17 -9.45
C GLN A 78 0.59 10.44 -9.19
N LYS A 79 0.92 11.48 -8.40
CA LYS A 79 2.31 11.80 -8.04
C LYS A 79 2.94 10.70 -7.17
N VAL A 80 2.18 10.17 -6.21
CA VAL A 80 2.61 9.06 -5.35
C VAL A 80 2.83 7.79 -6.16
N ILE A 81 1.93 7.46 -7.10
CA ILE A 81 2.09 6.32 -8.02
C ILE A 81 3.31 6.52 -8.95
N ARG A 82 3.54 7.74 -9.45
CA ARG A 82 4.74 8.07 -10.25
C ARG A 82 6.05 7.95 -9.47
N GLN A 83 5.99 8.12 -8.15
CA GLN A 83 7.12 7.86 -7.25
C GLN A 83 7.15 6.38 -6.78
N GLU A 84 6.36 5.52 -7.43
CA GLU A 84 6.27 4.09 -7.16
C GLU A 84 5.81 3.74 -5.74
N TYR A 85 5.09 4.64 -5.08
CA TYR A 85 4.54 4.41 -3.75
C TYR A 85 3.07 4.04 -3.80
N TYR A 86 2.64 3.24 -2.82
CA TYR A 86 1.24 2.91 -2.58
C TYR A 86 0.93 2.93 -1.08
N TRP A 87 -0.26 3.41 -0.72
CA TRP A 87 -0.82 3.24 0.61
C TRP A 87 -2.17 2.50 0.49
N PRO A 88 -2.36 1.38 1.19
CA PRO A 88 -3.68 0.80 1.37
C PRO A 88 -4.48 1.70 2.32
N PRO A 89 -5.80 1.88 2.09
CA PRO A 89 -6.67 2.44 3.12
C PRO A 89 -6.61 1.54 4.36
N VAL A 90 -6.54 2.19 5.54
CA VAL A 90 -6.50 1.56 6.87
C VAL A 90 -7.73 0.68 7.08
#